data_AF-A0A923L4Z3-F1
#
_entry.id   AF-A0A923L4Z3-F1
#
_cell.length_a   1.000
_cell.length_b   1.000
_cell.length_c   1.000
_cell.angle_alpha   90.00
_cell.angle_beta   90.00
_cell.angle_gamma   90.00
#
_symmetry.space_group_name_H-M   'P 1'
#
loop_
_entity.id
_entity.type
_entity.pdbx_description
1 polymer ?
#
loop_
_entity_poly.entity_id
_entity_poly.type
_entity_poly.pdbx_seq_one_letter_code
_entity_poly.pdbx_strand_id
1 'polypeptide(L)'
;MKKIILLLGFPVLSSILSGCQTENNSANQAEIINTVIQHKDVSPLILNSDIATISFSKAKNASPIVLEEAEKLEKLKQIISGAKKEKAIVNMANPNYYIEVIDTSNNKQHFHLWIGKEGQQSSLMNTDDTHTIYTVSEEMMDTVMELINVKWKKRSY
;
A
#
# COMPACT_ATOMS: atom_id res chain seq x y z
N MET A 1 -20.89 31.96 73.41
CA MET A 1 -21.80 30.85 73.79
C MET A 1 -22.74 30.64 72.61
N LYS A 2 -22.87 29.52 71.89
CA LYS A 2 -22.57 28.10 72.07
C LYS A 2 -21.85 27.58 70.81
N LYS A 3 -20.92 26.64 71.00
CA LYS A 3 -20.43 25.73 69.97
C LYS A 3 -21.47 24.62 69.78
N ILE A 4 -21.61 24.07 68.58
CA ILE A 4 -21.84 22.63 68.33
C ILE A 4 -21.31 22.32 66.93
N ILE A 5 -20.31 21.44 66.91
CA ILE A 5 -19.76 20.72 65.78
C ILE A 5 -20.56 19.42 65.67
N LEU A 6 -20.93 19.00 64.46
CA LEU A 6 -21.30 17.60 64.19
C LEU A 6 -20.84 17.22 62.78
N LEU A 7 -19.69 16.52 62.76
CA LEU A 7 -19.20 15.65 61.70
C LEU A 7 -20.04 14.36 61.66
N LEU A 8 -20.17 13.74 60.48
CA LEU A 8 -20.45 12.31 60.16
C LEU A 8 -21.44 12.27 58.98
N GLY A 9 -21.24 11.56 57.88
CA GLY A 9 -20.18 10.65 57.47
C GLY A 9 -20.46 10.21 56.03
N PHE A 10 -19.40 9.98 55.26
CA PHE A 10 -19.42 9.36 53.94
C PHE A 10 -19.63 7.85 54.10
N PRO A 11 -20.50 7.23 53.29
CA PRO A 11 -20.13 5.94 52.75
C PRO A 11 -20.12 5.96 51.21
N VAL A 12 -18.91 5.82 50.67
CA VAL A 12 -18.65 5.28 49.34
C VAL A 12 -19.18 3.84 49.34
N LEU A 13 -20.16 3.52 48.51
CA LEU A 13 -20.45 2.14 48.16
C LEU A 13 -19.78 1.82 46.82
N SER A 14 -18.72 1.02 46.93
CA SER A 14 -18.11 0.28 45.84
C SER A 14 -19.04 -0.83 45.33
N SER A 15 -18.99 -1.00 44.01
CA SER A 15 -18.94 -2.27 43.25
C SER A 15 -19.88 -3.41 43.63
N ILE A 16 -20.82 -3.71 42.73
CA ILE A 16 -21.23 -5.10 42.49
C ILE A 16 -21.01 -5.39 41.00
N LEU A 17 -20.02 -6.25 40.73
CA LEU A 17 -19.92 -7.04 39.51
C LEU A 17 -21.17 -7.92 39.41
N SER A 18 -21.99 -7.71 38.38
CA SER A 18 -22.91 -8.74 37.91
C SER A 18 -22.25 -9.45 36.74
N GLY A 19 -21.54 -10.52 37.06
CA GLY A 19 -21.29 -11.60 36.13
C GLY A 19 -22.57 -12.40 35.94
N CYS A 20 -23.02 -12.56 34.71
CA CYS A 20 -23.88 -13.68 34.33
C CYS A 20 -22.97 -14.81 33.89
N GLN A 21 -22.58 -15.65 34.85
CA GLN A 21 -22.11 -17.00 34.59
C GLN A 21 -23.38 -17.85 34.41
N THR A 22 -23.74 -18.17 33.17
CA THR A 22 -24.64 -19.29 32.90
C THR A 22 -23.76 -20.48 32.54
N GLU A 23 -23.64 -21.36 33.51
CA GLU A 23 -22.94 -22.63 33.44
C GLU A 23 -23.86 -23.65 32.76
N ASN A 24 -23.33 -24.41 31.78
CA ASN A 24 -23.36 -25.90 31.70
C ASN A 24 -23.23 -26.44 30.26
N ASN A 25 -21.98 -26.72 29.90
CA ASN A 25 -21.44 -27.93 29.23
C ASN A 25 -22.23 -28.59 28.08
N SER A 26 -21.67 -28.57 26.86
CA SER A 26 -20.87 -29.70 26.33
C SER A 26 -20.38 -29.45 24.89
N ALA A 27 -19.07 -29.55 24.72
CA ALA A 27 -18.30 -30.07 23.57
C ALA A 27 -18.68 -29.71 22.11
N ASN A 28 -17.66 -29.19 21.41
CA ASN A 28 -17.40 -29.17 19.96
C ASN A 28 -18.07 -28.08 19.11
N GLN A 29 -17.36 -26.99 18.86
CA GLN A 29 -16.69 -26.71 17.57
C GLN A 29 -15.99 -25.34 17.63
N ALA A 30 -14.83 -25.27 16.99
CA ALA A 30 -14.00 -24.07 16.91
C ALA A 30 -14.72 -22.96 16.15
N GLU A 31 -14.79 -21.76 16.75
CA GLU A 31 -15.05 -20.55 15.98
C GLU A 31 -14.11 -19.43 16.43
N ILE A 32 -13.30 -19.02 15.46
CA ILE A 32 -12.26 -18.01 15.53
C ILE A 32 -12.96 -16.65 15.59
N ILE A 33 -12.89 -15.96 16.73
CA ILE A 33 -13.12 -14.51 16.77
C ILE A 33 -11.77 -13.84 17.03
N ASN A 34 -10.89 -13.93 16.03
CA ASN A 34 -9.85 -12.94 15.85
C ASN A 34 -10.42 -11.88 14.92
N THR A 35 -10.74 -10.74 15.50
CA THR A 35 -10.91 -9.44 14.87
C THR A 35 -9.93 -9.27 13.70
N VAL A 36 -10.39 -9.48 12.46
CA VAL A 36 -9.67 -9.09 11.24
C VAL A 36 -10.48 -7.98 10.58
N ILE A 37 -10.03 -6.78 10.87
CA ILE A 37 -9.95 -5.59 10.01
C ILE A 37 -10.77 -5.71 8.72
N GLN A 38 -11.74 -4.80 8.61
CA GLN A 38 -12.48 -4.49 7.39
C GLN A 38 -11.58 -4.60 6.15
N HIS A 39 -11.90 -5.58 5.32
CA HIS A 39 -11.30 -5.87 4.03
C HIS A 39 -11.59 -4.68 3.09
N LYS A 40 -10.78 -3.62 3.19
CA LYS A 40 -10.79 -2.48 2.27
C LYS A 40 -10.35 -3.04 0.92
N ASP A 41 -11.22 -3.01 -0.09
CA ASP A 41 -10.96 -3.42 -1.49
C ASP A 41 -9.51 -3.16 -1.93
N VAL A 42 -8.63 -4.16 -1.73
CA VAL A 42 -7.27 -4.18 -2.27
C VAL A 42 -7.37 -4.91 -3.60
N SER A 43 -7.95 -4.28 -4.63
CA SER A 43 -7.75 -4.81 -5.98
C SER A 43 -6.29 -4.50 -6.34
N PRO A 44 -5.40 -5.51 -6.41
CA PRO A 44 -4.00 -5.27 -6.76
C PRO A 44 -3.91 -4.66 -8.15
N LEU A 45 -2.79 -3.98 -8.45
CA LEU A 45 -2.53 -3.61 -9.84
C LEU A 45 -2.23 -4.89 -10.61
N ILE A 46 -3.11 -5.27 -11.54
CA ILE A 46 -2.98 -6.50 -12.30
C ILE A 46 -2.18 -6.21 -13.56
N LEU A 47 -0.96 -6.74 -13.59
CA LEU A 47 -0.20 -6.89 -14.83
C LEU A 47 -0.56 -8.22 -15.49
N ASN A 48 -0.45 -8.26 -16.82
CA ASN A 48 -0.62 -9.52 -17.56
C ASN A 48 0.41 -10.55 -17.09
N SER A 49 0.04 -11.83 -17.05
CA SER A 49 0.92 -12.88 -16.52
C SER A 49 2.16 -13.09 -17.39
N ASP A 50 2.00 -12.87 -18.70
CA ASP A 50 2.95 -13.26 -19.75
C ASP A 50 3.58 -12.00 -20.34
N ILE A 51 4.32 -11.25 -19.52
CA ILE A 51 4.97 -10.01 -19.95
C ILE A 51 6.14 -10.35 -20.88
N ALA A 52 6.14 -9.75 -22.07
CA ALA A 52 7.25 -9.85 -23.01
C ALA A 52 8.30 -8.77 -22.78
N THR A 53 7.85 -7.52 -22.55
CA THR A 53 8.77 -6.38 -22.33
C THR A 53 8.19 -5.37 -21.34
N ILE A 54 9.08 -4.67 -20.64
CA ILE A 54 8.77 -3.45 -19.89
C ILE A 54 9.74 -2.36 -20.34
N SER A 55 9.22 -1.20 -20.74
CA SER A 55 10.03 -0.07 -21.17
C SER A 55 9.80 1.17 -20.32
N PHE A 56 10.87 1.92 -20.05
CA PHE A 56 10.85 3.14 -19.23
C PHE A 56 11.39 4.32 -20.05
N SER A 57 10.57 5.36 -20.21
CA SER A 57 10.93 6.57 -20.95
C SER A 57 10.82 7.81 -20.07
N LYS A 58 11.83 8.69 -20.07
CA LYS A 58 11.78 9.96 -19.30
C LYS A 58 10.87 11.01 -19.94
N ALA A 59 10.64 10.89 -21.24
CA ALA A 59 9.74 11.75 -22.00
C ALA A 59 9.09 10.90 -23.08
N LYS A 60 7.91 11.33 -23.57
CA LYS A 60 7.15 10.60 -24.60
C LYS A 60 7.96 10.29 -25.89
N ASN A 61 8.99 11.08 -26.19
CA ASN A 61 9.82 10.93 -27.39
C ASN A 61 11.30 10.57 -27.07
N ALA A 62 11.60 10.18 -25.83
CA ALA A 62 12.96 9.77 -25.46
C ALA A 62 13.17 8.28 -25.76
N SER A 63 14.41 7.88 -26.05
CA SER A 63 14.76 6.47 -26.17
C SER A 63 14.48 5.75 -24.84
N PRO A 64 13.67 4.67 -24.84
CA PRO A 64 13.34 3.94 -23.64
C PRO A 64 14.52 3.08 -23.15
N ILE A 65 14.55 2.83 -21.84
CA ILE A 65 15.26 1.69 -21.27
C ILE A 65 14.31 0.50 -21.39
N VAL A 66 14.68 -0.50 -22.19
CA VAL A 66 13.87 -1.70 -22.43
C VAL A 66 14.43 -2.86 -21.62
N LEU A 67 13.55 -3.57 -20.93
CA LEU A 67 13.85 -4.79 -20.19
C LEU A 67 13.09 -5.94 -20.82
N GLU A 68 13.81 -7.02 -21.11
CA GLU A 68 13.29 -8.24 -21.73
C GLU A 68 13.75 -9.49 -20.95
N GLU A 69 14.68 -9.34 -20.00
CA GLU A 69 15.20 -10.48 -19.26
C GLU A 69 14.18 -10.97 -18.23
N ALA A 70 13.80 -12.24 -18.33
CA ALA A 70 12.74 -12.85 -17.51
C ALA A 70 12.89 -12.60 -16.00
N GLU A 71 14.10 -12.65 -15.47
CA GLU A 71 14.36 -12.36 -14.04
C GLU A 71 14.00 -10.92 -13.66
N LYS A 72 14.33 -9.94 -14.52
CA LYS A 72 14.03 -8.53 -14.25
C LYS A 72 12.54 -8.24 -14.42
N LEU A 73 11.92 -8.86 -15.43
CA LEU A 73 10.48 -8.76 -15.67
C LEU A 73 9.68 -9.28 -14.48
N GLU A 74 10.05 -10.44 -13.93
CA GLU A 74 9.38 -11.02 -12.78
C GLU A 74 9.55 -10.18 -11.51
N LYS A 75 10.75 -9.65 -11.24
CA LYS A 75 10.97 -8.72 -10.11
C LYS A 75 10.12 -7.47 -10.23
N LEU A 76 10.04 -6.86 -11.41
CA LEU A 76 9.19 -5.69 -11.64
C LEU A 76 7.71 -6.00 -11.48
N LYS A 77 7.27 -7.15 -11.97
CA LYS A 77 5.89 -7.61 -11.81
C LYS A 77 5.52 -7.73 -10.34
N GLN A 78 6.40 -8.29 -9.52
CA GLN A 78 6.21 -8.40 -8.07
C GLN A 78 6.12 -7.03 -7.40
N ILE A 79 7.02 -6.10 -7.75
CA ILE A 79 7.00 -4.73 -7.22
C ILE A 79 5.70 -4.01 -7.57
N ILE A 80 5.30 -4.07 -8.84
CA ILE A 80 4.10 -3.39 -9.34
C ILE A 80 2.84 -4.00 -8.72
N SER A 81 2.76 -5.32 -8.61
CA SER A 81 1.63 -6.02 -7.99
C SER A 81 1.56 -5.80 -6.47
N GLY A 82 2.70 -5.55 -5.82
CA GLY A 82 2.81 -5.23 -4.40
C GLY A 82 2.51 -3.77 -4.05
N ALA A 83 2.32 -2.91 -5.05
CA ALA A 83 2.03 -1.50 -4.84
C ALA A 83 0.64 -1.31 -4.19
N LYS A 84 0.56 -0.40 -3.21
CA LYS A 84 -0.64 -0.23 -2.39
C LYS A 84 -1.64 0.69 -3.08
N LYS A 85 -2.87 0.20 -3.29
CA LYS A 85 -3.94 0.96 -3.92
C LYS A 85 -4.44 2.10 -3.03
N GLU A 86 -4.50 3.30 -3.61
CA GLU A 86 -5.02 4.52 -3.01
C GLU A 86 -6.04 5.16 -3.97
N LYS A 87 -7.29 5.27 -3.53
CA LYS A 87 -8.34 5.98 -4.30
C LYS A 87 -8.11 7.47 -4.19
N ALA A 88 -7.81 8.13 -5.31
CA ALA A 88 -7.65 9.57 -5.38
C ALA A 88 -7.93 10.06 -6.81
N ILE A 89 -8.57 11.23 -6.95
CA ILE A 89 -8.62 11.96 -8.23
C ILE A 89 -7.33 12.75 -8.32
N VAL A 90 -6.40 12.35 -9.19
CA VAL A 90 -5.02 12.81 -9.05
C VAL A 90 -4.63 13.72 -10.20
N ASN A 91 -4.77 15.02 -9.97
CA ASN A 91 -4.16 16.05 -10.81
C ASN A 91 -2.66 16.15 -10.46
N MET A 92 -1.86 15.21 -10.97
CA MET A 92 -0.42 15.19 -10.75
C MET A 92 0.33 15.99 -11.83
N ALA A 93 1.49 16.50 -11.46
CA ALA A 93 2.45 17.06 -12.41
C ALA A 93 2.93 16.00 -13.43
N ASN A 94 3.76 16.39 -14.39
CA ASN A 94 4.35 15.43 -15.33
C ASN A 94 5.12 14.31 -14.59
N PRO A 95 4.97 13.04 -15.01
CA PRO A 95 5.67 11.93 -14.39
C PRO A 95 7.17 11.98 -14.66
N ASN A 96 7.94 11.31 -13.81
CA ASN A 96 9.37 11.11 -14.01
C ASN A 96 9.66 10.06 -15.09
N TYR A 97 8.81 9.03 -15.17
CA TYR A 97 8.86 8.00 -16.20
C TYR A 97 7.47 7.68 -16.75
N TYR A 98 7.43 7.45 -18.06
CA TYR A 98 6.35 6.78 -18.77
C TYR A 98 6.76 5.32 -18.94
N ILE A 99 5.90 4.41 -18.50
CA ILE A 99 6.15 2.98 -18.54
C ILE A 99 5.19 2.34 -19.55
N GLU A 100 5.70 1.49 -20.42
CA GLU A 100 4.90 0.62 -21.27
C GLU A 100 5.21 -0.84 -20.92
N VAL A 101 4.16 -1.61 -20.67
CA VAL A 101 4.23 -3.06 -20.45
C VAL A 101 3.56 -3.72 -21.66
N ILE A 102 4.29 -4.58 -22.35
CA ILE A 102 3.77 -5.33 -23.50
C ILE A 102 3.79 -6.82 -23.14
N ASP A 103 2.66 -7.50 -23.30
CA ASP A 103 2.57 -8.94 -23.12
C ASP A 103 2.93 -9.73 -24.40
N THR A 104 3.00 -11.06 -24.29
CA THR A 104 3.28 -11.96 -25.42
C THR A 104 2.21 -11.94 -26.51
N SER A 105 1.00 -11.46 -26.19
CA SER A 105 -0.10 -11.26 -27.14
C SER A 105 -0.11 -9.84 -27.74
N ASN A 106 0.92 -9.04 -27.47
CA ASN A 106 1.09 -7.65 -27.91
C ASN A 106 0.02 -6.69 -27.35
N ASN A 107 -0.64 -7.03 -26.25
CA ASN A 107 -1.47 -6.09 -25.49
C ASN A 107 -0.56 -5.14 -24.71
N LYS A 108 -1.00 -3.88 -24.62
CA LYS A 108 -0.23 -2.80 -24.01
C LYS A 108 -0.92 -2.27 -22.78
N GLN A 109 -0.13 -2.04 -21.73
CA GLN A 109 -0.54 -1.29 -20.55
C GLN A 109 0.42 -0.13 -20.35
N HIS A 110 -0.11 1.04 -20.04
CA HIS A 110 0.69 2.25 -19.86
C HIS A 110 0.58 2.76 -18.42
N PHE A 111 1.71 3.18 -17.88
CA PHE A 111 1.76 3.73 -16.54
C PHE A 111 2.54 5.04 -16.48
N HIS A 112 2.14 5.88 -15.53
CA HIS A 112 2.89 7.06 -15.11
C HIS A 112 3.54 6.78 -13.76
N LEU A 113 4.84 7.06 -13.63
CA LEU A 113 5.61 6.88 -12.40
C LEU A 113 6.16 8.24 -11.93
N TRP A 114 5.82 8.60 -10.70
CA TRP A 114 6.41 9.72 -9.95
C TRP A 114 7.28 9.17 -8.83
N ILE A 115 8.53 9.57 -8.84
CA ILE A 115 9.52 9.11 -7.88
C ILE A 115 9.42 10.01 -6.65
N GLY A 116 9.22 9.40 -5.48
CA GLY A 116 9.29 10.10 -4.20
C GLY A 116 10.68 10.66 -3.95
N LYS A 117 10.77 11.71 -3.12
CA LYS A 117 12.08 12.13 -2.57
C LYS A 117 12.57 11.08 -1.56
N GLU A 118 13.81 11.23 -1.09
CA GLU A 118 14.36 10.38 -0.01
C GLU A 118 13.40 10.33 1.19
N GLY A 119 13.13 9.12 1.69
CA GLY A 119 12.14 8.89 2.76
C GLY A 119 10.67 9.01 2.34
N GLN A 120 10.36 9.21 1.04
CA GLN A 120 8.99 9.30 0.53
C GLN A 120 8.66 8.14 -0.40
N GLN A 121 7.38 7.76 -0.41
CA GLN A 121 6.88 6.76 -1.34
C GLN A 121 6.79 7.33 -2.76
N SER A 122 6.96 6.44 -3.74
CA SER A 122 6.71 6.75 -5.15
C SER A 122 5.25 6.45 -5.50
N SER A 123 4.75 7.09 -6.54
CA SER A 123 3.37 6.93 -7.02
C SER A 123 3.36 6.34 -8.43
N LEU A 124 2.49 5.38 -8.67
CA LEU A 124 2.27 4.71 -9.95
C LEU A 124 0.80 4.83 -10.33
N MET A 125 0.50 5.17 -11.58
CA MET A 125 -0.87 5.25 -12.10
C MET A 125 -0.98 4.46 -13.38
N ASN A 126 -2.02 3.66 -13.53
CA ASN A 126 -2.41 3.12 -14.84
C ASN A 126 -3.11 4.24 -15.63
N THR A 127 -2.71 4.49 -16.87
CA THR A 127 -3.35 5.57 -17.66
C THR A 127 -4.80 5.30 -18.02
N ASP A 128 -5.23 4.03 -17.99
CA ASP A 128 -6.61 3.63 -18.26
C ASP A 128 -7.51 3.80 -17.02
N ASP A 129 -6.91 3.96 -15.82
CA ASP A 129 -7.61 4.29 -14.57
C ASP A 129 -6.96 5.50 -13.88
N THR A 130 -7.46 6.69 -14.20
CA THR A 130 -6.97 7.95 -13.64
C THR A 130 -7.49 8.26 -12.24
N HIS A 131 -8.30 7.38 -11.64
CA HIS A 131 -8.92 7.58 -10.32
C HIS A 131 -8.25 6.72 -9.23
N THR A 132 -7.19 6.02 -9.60
CA THR A 132 -6.42 5.17 -8.71
C THR A 132 -4.93 5.50 -8.82
N ILE A 133 -4.30 5.75 -7.68
CA ILE A 133 -2.84 5.73 -7.55
C ILE A 133 -2.44 4.51 -6.76
N TYR A 134 -1.26 4.00 -7.06
CA TYR A 134 -0.60 2.96 -6.32
C TYR A 134 0.66 3.53 -5.70
N THR A 135 0.88 3.29 -4.41
CA THR A 135 2.11 3.70 -3.73
C THR A 135 3.13 2.57 -3.71
N VAL A 136 4.36 2.89 -4.12
CA VAL A 136 5.52 2.01 -4.13
C VAL A 136 6.46 2.48 -3.03
N SER A 137 6.91 1.56 -2.17
CA SER A 137 7.85 1.92 -1.10
C SER A 137 9.20 2.37 -1.66
N GLU A 138 9.96 3.12 -0.86
CA GLU A 138 11.32 3.56 -1.23
C GLU A 138 12.22 2.36 -1.56
N GLU A 139 12.22 1.31 -0.73
CA GLU A 139 12.99 0.07 -0.95
C GLU A 139 12.64 -0.63 -2.27
N MET A 140 11.34 -0.74 -2.58
CA MET A 140 10.90 -1.31 -3.86
C MET A 140 11.33 -0.41 -5.02
N MET A 141 11.28 0.91 -4.86
CA MET A 141 11.71 1.85 -5.89
C MET A 141 13.23 1.80 -6.11
N ASP A 142 14.03 1.65 -5.06
CA ASP A 142 15.48 1.44 -5.16
C ASP A 142 15.80 0.21 -6.01
N THR A 143 15.03 -0.87 -5.80
CA THR A 143 15.14 -2.09 -6.62
C THR A 143 14.81 -1.80 -8.09
N VAL A 144 13.75 -1.03 -8.39
CA VAL A 144 13.44 -0.62 -9.76
C VAL A 144 14.62 0.16 -10.37
N MET A 145 15.18 1.14 -9.65
CA MET A 145 16.28 1.97 -10.16
C MET A 145 17.55 1.18 -10.44
N GLU A 146 17.83 0.17 -9.63
CA GLU A 146 18.93 -0.77 -9.86
C GLU A 146 18.70 -1.59 -11.14
N LEU A 147 17.49 -2.11 -11.34
CA LEU A 147 17.13 -2.90 -12.52
C LEU A 147 17.27 -2.12 -13.84
N ILE A 148 16.94 -0.82 -13.83
CA ILE A 148 17.11 0.07 -14.99
C ILE A 148 18.50 0.72 -15.05
N ASN A 149 19.43 0.32 -14.19
CA ASN A 149 20.81 0.82 -14.10
C ASN A 149 20.90 2.36 -14.03
N VAL A 150 19.97 3.00 -13.32
CA VAL A 150 20.02 4.44 -13.08
C VAL A 150 20.57 4.70 -11.69
N LYS A 151 21.79 5.23 -11.61
CA LYS A 151 22.36 5.72 -10.35
C LYS A 151 21.63 6.97 -9.90
N TRP A 152 20.81 6.88 -8.86
CA TRP A 152 20.28 8.05 -8.18
C TRP A 152 21.16 8.39 -6.97
N LYS A 153 21.67 9.61 -6.94
CA LYS A 153 22.46 10.11 -5.82
C LYS A 153 21.48 10.40 -4.68
N LYS A 154 21.50 9.62 -3.59
CA LYS A 154 20.87 9.98 -2.31
C LYS A 154 21.33 11.39 -1.97
N ARG A 155 20.47 12.39 -2.18
CA ARG A 155 20.78 13.78 -1.88
C ARG A 155 20.42 13.99 -0.42
N SER A 156 21.33 13.61 0.47
CA SER A 156 21.34 14.11 1.84
C SER A 156 21.48 15.63 1.76
N TYR A 157 20.45 16.35 2.21
CA TYR A 157 20.52 17.78 2.49
C TYR A 157 21.17 18.01 3.85
#